data_AF-A0A9D0CXP2-F1
#
_entry.id   AF-A0A9D0CXP2-F1
#
_cell.length_a   1.000
_cell.length_b   1.000
_cell.length_c   1.000
_cell.angle_alpha   90.00
_cell.angle_beta   90.00
_cell.angle_gamma   90.00
#
_symmetry.space_group_name_H-M   'P 1'
#
loop_
_entity.id
_entity.type
_entity.pdbx_description
1 polymer ?
#
loop_
_entity_poly.entity_id
_entity_poly.type
_entity_poly.pdbx_seq_one_letter_code
_entity_poly.pdbx_strand_id
1 'polypeptide(L)'
;DNLALHRAPAGYELSGDQRLDHIGFIIDDIAEVSVWFDFLRGHDVRMKTEPRTHRDGARSFYCLDPAGNTVQMIHHPPIVQKCCQSAPK
;
A
#
# COMPACT_ATOMS: atom_id res chain seq x y z
N ASP A 1 3.47 9.10 -11.69
CA ASP A 1 2.01 8.98 -11.62
C ASP A 1 1.46 10.24 -10.97
N ASN A 2 0.30 10.75 -11.41
CA ASN A 2 -0.25 12.03 -10.96
C ASN A 2 -1.54 11.79 -10.15
N LEU A 3 -1.40 11.66 -8.83
CA LEU A 3 -2.52 11.59 -7.89
C LEU A 3 -2.76 12.98 -7.28
N ALA A 4 -3.98 13.50 -7.38
CA ALA A 4 -4.40 14.75 -6.74
C ALA A 4 -5.34 14.47 -5.57
N LEU A 5 -4.91 14.79 -4.35
CA LEU A 5 -5.71 14.69 -3.14
C LEU A 5 -6.19 16.09 -2.75
N HIS A 6 -7.50 16.27 -2.60
CA HIS A 6 -8.09 17.50 -2.10
C HIS A 6 -8.61 17.30 -0.69
N ARG A 7 -8.34 18.28 0.19
CA ARG A 7 -8.92 18.29 1.54
C ARG A 7 -10.41 18.53 1.44
N ALA A 8 -11.20 17.63 2.02
CA ALA A 8 -12.64 17.80 2.12
C ALA A 8 -12.99 19.02 3.00
N PRO A 9 -13.97 19.85 2.61
CA PRO A 9 -14.45 20.96 3.44
C PRO A 9 -15.12 20.45 4.73
N ALA A 10 -15.26 21.34 5.72
CA ALA A 10 -15.93 21.00 6.97
C ALA A 10 -17.40 20.60 6.70
N GLY A 11 -17.85 19.48 7.28
CA GLY A 11 -19.20 18.93 7.04
C GLY A 11 -19.35 18.15 5.74
N TYR A 12 -18.26 17.82 5.05
CA TYR A 12 -18.30 16.96 3.87
C TYR A 12 -18.73 15.54 4.24
N GLU A 13 -19.86 15.12 3.66
CA GLU A 13 -20.41 13.77 3.82
C GLU A 13 -19.52 12.76 3.08
N LEU A 14 -18.87 11.87 3.84
CA LEU A 14 -18.02 10.80 3.32
C LEU A 14 -18.81 9.59 2.75
N SER A 15 -20.14 9.71 2.69
CA SER A 15 -21.08 8.63 2.36
C SER A 15 -21.32 8.44 0.85
N GLY A 16 -20.58 9.14 -0.01
CA GLY A 16 -20.69 9.02 -1.48
C GLY A 16 -19.88 7.90 -2.11
N ASP A 17 -20.20 7.59 -3.37
CA ASP A 17 -19.64 6.47 -4.16
C ASP A 17 -18.15 6.58 -4.53
N GLN A 18 -17.51 7.73 -4.28
CA GLN A 18 -16.09 7.93 -4.55
C GLN A 18 -15.27 7.93 -3.27
N ARG A 19 -15.03 6.72 -2.75
CA ARG A 19 -14.10 6.50 -1.64
C ARG A 19 -12.81 5.88 -2.14
N LEU A 20 -11.68 6.49 -1.81
CA LEU A 20 -10.39 5.83 -1.95
C LEU A 20 -10.36 4.62 -1.02
N ASP A 21 -10.30 3.42 -1.59
CA ASP A 21 -10.29 2.17 -0.82
C ASP A 21 -8.97 2.00 -0.06
N HIS A 22 -7.84 2.17 -0.76
CA HIS A 22 -6.49 2.13 -0.18
C HIS A 22 -5.44 2.80 -1.08
N ILE A 23 -4.26 3.08 -0.50
CA ILE A 23 -3.05 3.53 -1.20
C ILE A 23 -2.05 2.35 -1.20
N GLY A 24 -1.59 1.94 -2.37
CA GLY A 24 -0.61 0.86 -2.52
C GLY A 24 0.81 1.37 -2.74
N PHE A 25 1.77 0.85 -1.98
CA PHE A 25 3.20 1.00 -2.24
C PHE A 25 3.78 -0.31 -2.74
N ILE A 26 4.45 -0.25 -3.88
CA ILE A 26 5.11 -1.40 -4.50
C ILE A 26 6.47 -1.62 -3.82
N ILE A 27 6.73 -2.87 -3.44
CA ILE A 27 8.00 -3.32 -2.88
C ILE A 27 8.69 -4.22 -3.91
N ASP A 28 9.97 -3.95 -4.17
CA ASP A 28 10.74 -4.65 -5.19
C ASP A 28 11.10 -6.08 -4.77
N ASP A 29 11.46 -6.32 -3.51
CA ASP A 29 11.76 -7.67 -2.99
C ASP A 29 10.60 -8.22 -2.14
N ILE A 30 10.22 -9.47 -2.39
CA ILE A 30 9.17 -10.16 -1.63
C ILE A 30 9.51 -10.30 -0.13
N ALA A 31 10.80 -10.44 0.22
CA ALA A 31 11.26 -10.56 1.61
C ALA A 31 11.09 -9.24 2.37
N GLU A 32 11.27 -8.10 1.70
CA GLU A 32 11.12 -6.77 2.29
C GLU A 32 9.70 -6.48 2.78
N VAL A 33 8.69 -7.16 2.24
CA VAL A 33 7.31 -7.07 2.76
C VAL A 33 7.24 -7.40 4.26
N SER A 34 8.02 -8.38 4.72
CA SER A 34 8.03 -8.76 6.14
C SER A 34 8.86 -7.77 6.97
N VAL A 35 9.97 -7.27 6.42
CA VAL A 35 10.81 -6.24 7.06
C VAL A 35 10.00 -4.96 7.33
N TRP A 36 9.23 -4.51 6.33
CA TRP A 36 8.36 -3.35 6.48
C TRP A 36 7.24 -3.57 7.50
N PHE A 37 6.67 -4.77 7.54
CA PHE A 37 5.65 -5.10 8.54
C PHE A 37 6.22 -4.98 9.96
N ASP A 38 7.37 -5.59 10.22
CA ASP A 38 8.01 -5.56 11.54
C ASP A 38 8.44 -4.14 11.93
N PHE A 39 9.00 -3.38 10.99
CA PHE A 39 9.35 -1.98 11.19
C PHE A 39 8.14 -1.15 11.60
N LEU A 40 7.08 -1.13 10.77
CA LEU A 40 5.90 -0.31 11.04
C LEU A 40 5.19 -0.73 12.34
N ARG A 41 5.14 -2.04 12.63
CA ARG A 41 4.57 -2.55 13.88
C ARG A 41 5.41 -2.09 15.09
N GLY A 42 6.74 -2.10 14.97
CA GLY A 42 7.64 -1.60 16.01
C GLY A 42 7.53 -0.08 16.25
N HIS A 43 6.93 0.64 15.30
CA HIS A 43 6.60 2.06 15.41
C HIS A 43 5.11 2.31 15.78
N ASP A 44 4.43 1.32 16.36
CA ASP A 44 3.04 1.40 16.81
C ASP A 44 2.02 1.75 15.71
N VAL A 45 2.36 1.47 14.45
CA VAL A 45 1.40 1.61 13.34
C VAL A 45 0.32 0.54 13.47
N ARG A 46 -0.94 0.92 13.26
CA ARG A 46 -2.08 0.00 13.34
C ARG A 46 -2.11 -0.94 12.14
N MET A 47 -1.79 -2.21 12.37
CA MET A 47 -1.89 -3.27 11.35
C MET A 47 -3.34 -3.71 11.17
N LYS A 48 -3.79 -3.87 9.91
CA LYS A 48 -5.10 -4.44 9.56
C LYS A 48 -5.00 -5.93 9.23
N THR A 49 -3.88 -6.35 8.63
CA THR A 49 -3.61 -7.75 8.29
C THR A 49 -2.15 -8.09 8.51
N GLU A 50 -1.85 -9.37 8.66
CA GLU A 50 -0.48 -9.88 8.57
C GLU A 50 -0.04 -10.02 7.10
N PRO A 51 1.28 -10.14 6.83
CA PRO A 51 1.78 -10.44 5.50
C PRO A 51 1.26 -11.78 4.98
N ARG A 52 0.60 -11.75 3.82
CA ARG A 52 0.05 -12.94 3.15
C ARG A 52 0.60 -13.06 1.74
N THR A 53 0.97 -14.28 1.35
CA THR A 53 1.27 -14.64 -0.04
C THR A 53 -0.01 -15.13 -0.73
N HIS A 54 -0.28 -14.60 -1.91
CA HIS A 54 -1.44 -14.89 -2.75
C HIS A 54 -1.09 -15.89 -3.85
N ARG A 55 -2.11 -16.43 -4.53
CA ARG A 55 -1.95 -17.47 -5.58
C ARG A 55 -1.13 -17.01 -6.79
N ASP A 56 -1.10 -15.71 -7.05
CA ASP A 56 -0.39 -15.05 -8.15
C ASP A 56 1.06 -14.71 -7.79
N GLY A 57 1.52 -15.11 -6.60
CA GLY A 57 2.86 -14.83 -6.10
C GLY A 57 3.00 -13.44 -5.46
N ALA A 58 1.94 -12.62 -5.44
CA ALA A 58 1.98 -11.36 -4.72
C ALA A 58 2.05 -11.61 -3.20
N ARG A 59 2.80 -10.77 -2.49
CA ARG A 59 2.84 -10.77 -1.02
C ARG A 59 2.52 -9.38 -0.51
N SER A 60 1.58 -9.27 0.41
CA SER A 60 1.16 -7.95 0.92
C SER A 60 0.62 -8.00 2.35
N PHE A 61 0.58 -6.83 2.98
CA PHE A 61 -0.19 -6.56 4.19
C PHE A 61 -0.86 -5.19 4.11
N TYR A 62 -1.80 -4.94 5.02
CA TYR A 62 -2.49 -3.66 5.14
C TYR A 62 -2.27 -3.06 6.52
N CYS A 63 -2.08 -1.74 6.57
CA CYS A 63 -2.03 -0.95 7.79
C CYS A 63 -2.84 0.35 7.65
N LEU A 64 -2.93 1.13 8.72
CA LEU A 64 -3.55 2.44 8.72
C LEU A 64 -2.48 3.53 8.87
N ASP A 65 -2.60 4.59 8.09
CA ASP A 65 -1.86 5.83 8.35
C ASP A 65 -2.46 6.59 9.56
N PRO A 66 -1.83 7.67 10.03
CA PRO A 66 -2.35 8.47 11.15
C PRO A 66 -3.72 9.09 10.92
N ALA A 67 -4.14 9.27 9.67
CA ALA A 67 -5.46 9.80 9.29
C ALA A 67 -6.52 8.69 9.15
N GLY A 68 -6.15 7.42 9.31
CA GLY A 68 -7.03 6.26 9.17
C GLY A 68 -7.22 5.79 7.72
N ASN A 69 -6.39 6.25 6.77
CA ASN A 69 -6.40 5.72 5.41
C ASN A 69 -5.80 4.32 5.40
N THR A 70 -6.37 3.42 4.58
CA THR A 70 -5.80 2.09 4.37
C THR A 70 -4.57 2.20 3.47
N VAL A 71 -3.44 1.70 3.94
CA VAL A 71 -2.21 1.57 3.15
C VAL A 71 -1.94 0.09 2.92
N GLN A 72 -1.60 -0.27 1.68
CA GLN A 72 -1.18 -1.60 1.28
C GLN A 72 0.32 -1.57 0.94
N MET A 73 1.09 -2.43 1.59
CA MET A 73 2.48 -2.69 1.21
C MET A 73 2.49 -3.98 0.41
N ILE A 74 2.90 -3.94 -0.87
CA ILE A 74 2.75 -5.08 -1.78
C ILE A 74 3.97 -5.32 -2.66
N HIS A 75 4.49 -6.54 -2.64
CA HIS A 75 5.29 -7.08 -3.73
C HIS A 75 4.37 -7.82 -4.70
N HIS A 76 4.36 -7.43 -5.97
CA HIS A 76 3.54 -8.07 -7.01
C HIS A 76 4.41 -8.37 -8.25
N PRO A 77 4.85 -9.62 -8.47
CA PRO A 77 5.90 -9.94 -9.45
C PRO A 77 5.62 -9.43 -10.89
N PRO A 78 4.39 -9.54 -11.44
CA PRO A 78 4.07 -8.97 -12.75
C PRO A 78 4.19 -7.44 -12.89
N ILE A 79 4.17 -6.71 -11.77
CA ILE A 79 4.26 -5.23 -11.74
C ILE A 79 5.70 -4.82 -11.47
N VAL A 80 6.36 -5.46 -10.49
CA VAL A 80 7.76 -5.20 -10.14
C VAL A 80 8.70 -5.45 -11.32
N GLN A 81 8.46 -6.51 -12.11
CA GLN A 81 9.24 -6.76 -13.33
C GLN A 81 9.15 -5.62 -14.37
N LYS A 82 8.05 -4.86 -14.40
CA LYS A 82 7.88 -3.74 -15.34
C LYS A 82 8.56 -2.46 -14.84
N CYS A 83 8.64 -2.24 -13.52
CA CYS A 83 9.29 -1.05 -12.94
C CYS A 83 10.82 -1.08 -13.06
N CYS A 84 11.45 -2.27 -12.99
CA CYS A 84 12.92 -2.39 -13.09
C CYS A 84 13.45 -2.55 -14.53
N GLN A 85 12.60 -2.62 -15.55
CA GLN A 85 13.02 -2.81 -16.95
C GLN A 85 13.24 -1.51 -17.75
N SER A 86 13.26 -0.35 -17.09
CA SER A 86 13.65 0.94 -17.70
C SER A 86 15.14 1.27 -17.48
N ALA A 87 16.05 0.37 -17.85
CA ALA A 87 17.46 0.72 -18.05
C ALA A 87 17.70 1.05 -19.54
N PRO A 88 18.44 2.10 -19.90
CA PRO A 88 18.55 2.58 -21.27
C PRO A 88 19.30 1.57 -22.16
N LYS A 89 18.88 1.47 -23.43
CA LYS A 89 19.70 0.90 -24.50
C LYS A 89 20.88 1.81 -24.82
#